data_AF-A0AAE8EQ58-F1
#
_entry.id   AF-A0AAE8EQ58-F1
#
_cell.length_a   1.000
_cell.length_b   1.000
_cell.length_c   1.000
_cell.angle_alpha   90.00
_cell.angle_beta   90.00
_cell.angle_gamma   90.00
#
_symmetry.space_group_name_H-M   'P 1'
#
loop_
_entity.id
_entity.type
_entity.pdbx_description
1 polymer ?
#
loop_
_entity_poly.entity_id
_entity_poly.type
_entity_poly.pdbx_seq_one_letter_code
_entity_poly.pdbx_strand_id
1 'polypeptide(L)'
;MSLQSEITTWRDAYDETGIGTHNPAYIGSILAVNGNYYTGNGIYDPSAAAPTYEIYDFNWYAGQGIDSNTSFGGKYLLYSESGFSWDTTYNSAIGSYSFVTNGSLDNLYLGYNPTSDTGVAPAASTLTTFDAYEPLLVVSGFDIAVDAVASSVFGVADGNSAISVSNSTFSGILANASLYDSATLNSAVIYSLAFDNTDISAFEFVLDNYLGSLGVDIDTATWAQIDTALADTGVSIAYYDEAGDYASGGVITEALASAAAVESDLLLAA
;
A
#
# COMPACT_ATOMS: atom_id res chain seq x y z
N MET A 1 23.09 0.18 0.05
CA MET A 1 21.96 0.07 -0.89
C MET A 1 21.11 1.32 -0.72
N SER A 2 20.43 1.77 -1.76
CA SER A 2 19.52 2.92 -1.71
C SER A 2 18.07 2.43 -1.59
N LEU A 3 17.17 3.32 -1.19
CA LEU A 3 15.74 3.00 -1.09
C LEU A 3 15.20 2.50 -2.43
N GLN A 4 15.58 3.14 -3.55
CA GLN A 4 15.16 2.69 -4.88
C GLN A 4 15.61 1.26 -5.18
N SER A 5 16.85 0.89 -4.80
CA SER A 5 17.37 -0.45 -5.07
C SER A 5 16.61 -1.53 -4.28
N GLU A 6 16.19 -1.24 -3.05
CA GLU A 6 15.39 -2.19 -2.25
C GLU A 6 13.99 -2.35 -2.83
N ILE A 7 13.35 -1.23 -3.18
CA ILE A 7 12.01 -1.28 -3.77
C ILE A 7 12.04 -2.04 -5.10
N THR A 8 13.03 -1.78 -5.94
CA THR A 8 13.20 -2.49 -7.22
C THR A 8 13.40 -3.99 -6.99
N THR A 9 14.23 -4.37 -6.01
CA THR A 9 14.47 -5.79 -5.67
C THR A 9 13.20 -6.49 -5.19
N TRP A 10 12.41 -5.82 -4.34
CA TRP A 10 11.12 -6.33 -3.91
C TRP A 10 10.14 -6.50 -5.08
N ARG A 11 10.02 -5.47 -5.93
CA ARG A 11 9.12 -5.46 -7.09
C ARG A 11 9.46 -6.56 -8.08
N ASP A 12 10.75 -6.75 -8.38
CA ASP A 12 11.22 -7.80 -9.28
C ASP A 12 10.91 -9.22 -8.77
N ALA A 13 10.71 -9.37 -7.44
CA ALA A 13 10.31 -10.63 -6.83
C ALA A 13 8.79 -10.82 -6.75
N TYR A 14 7.99 -9.78 -6.99
CA TYR A 14 6.53 -9.86 -6.96
C TYR A 14 6.00 -10.40 -8.31
N ASP A 15 5.59 -11.67 -8.38
CA ASP A 15 5.02 -12.26 -9.59
C ASP A 15 3.57 -11.79 -9.83
N GLU A 16 3.40 -10.89 -10.80
CA GLU A 16 2.10 -10.36 -11.22
C GLU A 16 1.40 -11.18 -12.33
N THR A 17 1.99 -12.28 -12.80
CA THR A 17 1.45 -13.05 -13.95
C THR A 17 0.01 -13.49 -13.71
N GLY A 18 -0.29 -13.93 -12.49
CA GLY A 18 -1.63 -14.38 -12.10
C GLY A 18 -2.67 -13.26 -12.17
N ILE A 19 -2.33 -12.07 -11.70
CA ILE A 19 -3.23 -10.92 -11.73
C ILE A 19 -3.38 -10.33 -13.13
N GLY A 20 -2.34 -10.40 -13.97
CA GLY A 20 -2.36 -9.99 -15.37
C GLY A 20 -3.36 -10.78 -16.23
N THR A 21 -3.77 -11.97 -15.77
CA THR A 21 -4.87 -12.74 -16.38
C THR A 21 -6.28 -12.31 -15.94
N HIS A 22 -6.39 -11.23 -15.17
CA HIS A 22 -7.63 -10.73 -14.56
C HIS A 22 -8.30 -11.75 -13.63
N ASN A 23 -7.50 -12.57 -12.96
CA ASN A 23 -8.02 -13.56 -12.01
C ASN A 23 -8.22 -12.90 -10.64
N PRO A 24 -9.48 -12.73 -10.16
CA PRO A 24 -9.75 -12.03 -8.90
C PRO A 24 -9.26 -12.80 -7.67
N ALA A 25 -8.80 -14.04 -7.80
CA ALA A 25 -8.15 -14.75 -6.70
C ALA A 25 -6.82 -14.11 -6.28
N TYR A 26 -6.17 -13.35 -7.16
CA TYR A 26 -4.87 -12.71 -6.93
C TYR A 26 -4.97 -11.29 -6.39
N ILE A 27 -6.18 -10.75 -6.20
CA ILE A 27 -6.35 -9.38 -5.66
C ILE A 27 -5.89 -9.24 -4.20
N GLY A 28 -5.67 -10.35 -3.50
CA GLY A 28 -5.19 -10.36 -2.12
C GLY A 28 -6.27 -10.69 -1.10
N SER A 29 -6.01 -10.31 0.14
CA SER A 29 -6.83 -10.64 1.32
C SER A 29 -6.91 -9.46 2.27
N ILE A 30 -8.07 -9.30 2.92
CA ILE A 30 -8.31 -8.25 3.92
C ILE A 30 -8.72 -8.84 5.26
N LEU A 31 -8.32 -8.17 6.34
CA LEU A 31 -9.01 -8.23 7.62
C LEU A 31 -9.85 -6.97 7.75
N ALA A 32 -11.16 -7.13 7.62
CA ALA A 32 -12.11 -6.04 7.67
C ALA A 32 -12.16 -5.40 9.07
N VAL A 33 -12.63 -4.15 9.15
CA VAL A 33 -12.81 -3.41 10.43
C VAL A 33 -13.67 -4.18 11.43
N ASN A 34 -14.62 -4.98 10.94
CA ASN A 34 -15.49 -5.83 11.75
C ASN A 34 -14.83 -7.15 12.23
N GLY A 35 -13.55 -7.37 11.93
CA GLY A 35 -12.77 -8.55 12.30
C GLY A 35 -12.98 -9.76 11.37
N ASN A 36 -13.78 -9.65 10.32
CA ASN A 36 -13.95 -10.73 9.36
C ASN A 36 -12.81 -10.74 8.33
N TYR A 37 -12.40 -11.94 7.96
CA TYR A 37 -11.41 -12.16 6.92
C TYR A 37 -12.08 -12.40 5.56
N TYR A 38 -11.59 -11.73 4.53
CA TYR A 38 -12.03 -11.91 3.14
C TYR A 38 -10.82 -12.08 2.22
N THR A 39 -11.00 -12.80 1.11
CA THR A 39 -9.91 -13.10 0.18
C THR A 39 -10.42 -13.23 -1.25
N GLY A 40 -9.56 -12.89 -2.21
CA GLY A 40 -9.88 -12.94 -3.62
C GLY A 40 -11.11 -12.09 -3.96
N ASN A 41 -11.99 -12.60 -4.82
CA ASN A 41 -13.26 -11.94 -5.14
C ASN A 41 -14.17 -11.69 -3.91
N GLY A 42 -13.94 -12.40 -2.79
CA GLY A 42 -14.73 -12.25 -1.58
C GLY A 42 -14.52 -10.92 -0.85
N ILE A 43 -13.50 -10.13 -1.21
CA ILE A 43 -13.27 -8.81 -0.62
C ILE A 43 -14.32 -7.77 -1.03
N TYR A 44 -15.00 -7.99 -2.16
CA TYR A 44 -16.06 -7.09 -2.64
C TYR A 44 -17.36 -7.31 -1.88
N ASP A 45 -18.02 -6.22 -1.48
CA ASP A 45 -19.33 -6.26 -0.84
C ASP A 45 -20.40 -6.63 -1.88
N PRO A 46 -21.06 -7.80 -1.77
CA PRO A 46 -22.10 -8.21 -2.71
C PRO A 46 -23.38 -7.37 -2.60
N SER A 47 -23.50 -6.53 -1.56
CA SER A 47 -24.64 -5.63 -1.34
C SER A 47 -24.45 -4.23 -1.95
N ALA A 48 -23.27 -3.94 -2.49
CA ALA A 48 -22.94 -2.70 -3.19
C ALA A 48 -23.99 -2.37 -4.27
N ALA A 49 -24.37 -1.09 -4.35
CA ALA A 49 -25.35 -0.65 -5.32
C ALA A 49 -24.75 -0.64 -6.74
N ALA A 50 -25.37 -1.32 -7.69
CA ALA A 50 -24.92 -1.26 -9.08
C ALA A 50 -25.00 0.18 -9.64
N PRO A 51 -24.00 0.65 -10.41
CA PRO A 51 -22.86 -0.09 -10.97
C PRO A 51 -21.53 0.13 -10.21
N THR A 52 -21.58 0.17 -8.89
CA THR A 52 -20.40 0.35 -8.03
C THR A 52 -19.86 -1.01 -7.58
N TYR A 53 -18.53 -1.11 -7.55
CA TYR A 53 -17.81 -2.20 -6.91
C TYR A 53 -17.14 -1.65 -5.65
N GLU A 54 -17.69 -1.98 -4.50
CA GLU A 54 -17.22 -1.56 -3.18
C GLU A 54 -16.52 -2.77 -2.53
N ILE A 55 -15.46 -2.53 -1.78
CA ILE A 55 -14.85 -3.56 -0.92
C ILE A 55 -15.24 -3.34 0.53
N TYR A 56 -15.13 -4.37 1.36
CA TYR A 56 -15.26 -4.17 2.80
C TYR A 56 -14.13 -3.27 3.33
N ASP A 57 -14.48 -2.28 4.15
CA ASP A 57 -13.52 -1.48 4.90
C ASP A 57 -12.57 -2.39 5.68
N PHE A 58 -11.26 -2.13 5.57
CA PHE A 58 -10.22 -2.99 6.13
C PHE A 58 -9.26 -2.25 7.06
N ASN A 59 -8.82 -2.96 8.10
CA ASN A 59 -7.66 -2.55 8.88
C ASN A 59 -6.36 -3.09 8.30
N TRP A 60 -6.43 -4.27 7.66
CA TRP A 60 -5.28 -4.90 7.00
C TRP A 60 -5.65 -5.33 5.60
N TYR A 61 -4.79 -5.02 4.64
CA TYR A 61 -4.89 -5.53 3.27
C TYR A 61 -3.52 -6.01 2.81
N ALA A 62 -3.44 -7.22 2.27
CA ALA A 62 -2.20 -7.78 1.78
C ALA A 62 -2.39 -8.48 0.43
N GLY A 63 -1.40 -8.33 -0.43
CA GLY A 63 -1.23 -9.10 -1.65
C GLY A 63 0.13 -9.78 -1.67
N GLN A 64 0.24 -10.86 -2.44
CA GLN A 64 1.50 -11.57 -2.64
C GLN A 64 1.58 -12.08 -4.08
N GLY A 65 2.73 -11.89 -4.70
CA GLY A 65 3.02 -12.38 -6.05
C GLY A 65 3.94 -13.59 -5.97
N ILE A 66 3.36 -14.80 -5.98
CA ILE A 66 4.13 -16.05 -5.84
C ILE A 66 4.52 -16.61 -7.20
N ASP A 67 5.83 -16.80 -7.42
CA ASP A 67 6.31 -17.55 -8.58
C ASP A 67 5.95 -19.04 -8.42
N SER A 68 5.12 -19.52 -9.36
CA SER A 68 4.66 -20.91 -9.42
C SER A 68 5.79 -21.97 -9.43
N ASN A 69 7.02 -21.59 -9.78
CA ASN A 69 8.18 -22.47 -9.81
C ASN A 69 8.96 -22.51 -8.49
N THR A 70 8.88 -21.46 -7.66
CA THR A 70 9.69 -21.33 -6.45
C THR A 70 8.87 -21.25 -5.16
N SER A 71 7.55 -21.06 -5.25
CA SER A 71 6.65 -20.87 -4.09
C SER A 71 7.06 -19.71 -3.17
N PHE A 72 7.85 -18.79 -3.71
CA PHE A 72 8.41 -17.61 -3.06
C PHE A 72 8.12 -16.38 -3.91
N GLY A 73 8.04 -15.22 -3.28
CA GLY A 73 7.88 -13.95 -3.97
C GLY A 73 7.57 -12.78 -3.06
N GLY A 74 7.43 -11.62 -3.70
CA GLY A 74 7.12 -10.36 -3.04
C GLY A 74 5.75 -10.40 -2.37
N LYS A 75 5.68 -9.74 -1.22
CA LYS A 75 4.45 -9.50 -0.46
C LYS A 75 4.40 -8.04 -0.03
N TYR A 76 3.22 -7.44 -0.09
CA TYR A 76 2.96 -6.17 0.60
C TYR A 76 1.91 -6.36 1.68
N LEU A 77 1.93 -5.47 2.66
CA LEU A 77 0.90 -5.32 3.68
C LEU A 77 0.60 -3.82 3.84
N LEU A 78 -0.68 -3.49 3.89
CA LEU A 78 -1.19 -2.16 4.18
C LEU A 78 -1.94 -2.21 5.50
N TYR A 79 -1.72 -1.18 6.32
CA TYR A 79 -2.41 -0.99 7.59
C TYR A 79 -3.23 0.30 7.57
N SER A 80 -4.41 0.23 8.15
CA SER A 80 -5.25 1.38 8.47
C SER A 80 -5.82 1.21 9.88
N GLU A 81 -5.56 2.16 10.77
CA GLU A 81 -6.04 2.12 12.16
C GLU A 81 -7.56 2.29 12.24
N SER A 82 -8.10 3.22 11.45
CA SER A 82 -9.52 3.58 11.45
C SER A 82 -10.34 2.91 10.34
N GLY A 83 -9.68 2.09 9.51
CA GLY A 83 -10.28 1.47 8.34
C GLY A 83 -10.01 2.27 7.07
N PHE A 84 -9.73 1.54 5.99
CA PHE A 84 -9.58 2.05 4.65
C PHE A 84 -10.53 1.32 3.71
N SER A 85 -11.05 2.02 2.71
CA SER A 85 -11.91 1.42 1.70
C SER A 85 -11.70 2.04 0.33
N TRP A 86 -12.21 1.35 -0.68
CA TRP A 86 -12.21 1.86 -2.03
C TRP A 86 -13.43 1.40 -2.81
N ASP A 87 -13.84 2.28 -3.72
CA ASP A 87 -14.98 2.09 -4.59
C ASP A 87 -14.59 2.36 -6.03
N THR A 88 -14.94 1.44 -6.92
CA THR A 88 -14.88 1.67 -8.37
C THR A 88 -16.28 1.88 -8.90
N THR A 89 -16.59 3.12 -9.29
CA THR A 89 -17.93 3.50 -9.79
C THR A 89 -17.92 3.67 -11.29
N TYR A 90 -18.83 2.99 -12.01
CA TYR A 90 -18.97 3.18 -13.45
C TYR A 90 -19.89 4.35 -13.81
N ASN A 91 -19.37 5.33 -14.56
CA ASN A 91 -20.15 6.42 -15.10
C ASN A 91 -20.59 6.13 -16.54
N SER A 92 -21.81 5.61 -16.68
CA SER A 92 -22.40 5.25 -17.98
C SER A 92 -22.56 6.40 -18.98
N ALA A 93 -22.58 7.66 -18.52
CA ALA A 93 -22.75 8.82 -19.41
C ALA A 93 -21.48 9.13 -20.21
N ILE A 94 -20.32 8.84 -19.65
CA ILE A 94 -18.99 9.08 -20.25
C ILE A 94 -18.27 7.78 -20.63
N GLY A 95 -18.72 6.64 -20.11
CA GLY A 95 -18.18 5.32 -20.44
C GLY A 95 -16.86 4.99 -19.73
N SER A 96 -16.62 5.56 -18.55
CA SER A 96 -15.40 5.40 -17.76
C SER A 96 -15.70 5.12 -16.30
N TYR A 97 -14.68 4.72 -15.55
CA TYR A 97 -14.75 4.47 -14.11
C TYR A 97 -14.16 5.63 -13.30
N SER A 98 -14.63 5.82 -12.08
CA SER A 98 -13.93 6.61 -11.06
C SER A 98 -13.47 5.66 -9.95
N PHE A 99 -12.22 5.81 -9.52
CA PHE A 99 -11.66 5.00 -8.44
C PHE A 99 -11.44 5.86 -7.19
N VAL A 100 -12.32 5.72 -6.20
CA VAL A 100 -12.37 6.56 -5.00
C VAL A 100 -11.92 5.78 -3.80
N THR A 101 -11.19 6.43 -2.90
CA THR A 101 -10.74 5.84 -1.63
C THR A 101 -11.17 6.70 -0.46
N ASN A 102 -11.23 6.08 0.72
CA ASN A 102 -11.50 6.77 1.98
C ASN A 102 -10.72 6.12 3.13
N GLY A 103 -10.41 6.89 4.16
CA GLY A 103 -9.58 6.48 5.30
C GLY A 103 -8.10 6.83 5.15
N SER A 104 -7.28 6.37 6.08
CA SER A 104 -5.82 6.61 6.11
C SER A 104 -5.07 5.31 5.92
N LEU A 105 -4.08 5.29 5.01
CA LEU A 105 -3.11 4.21 4.91
C LEU A 105 -1.92 4.56 5.79
N ASP A 106 -1.97 4.18 7.06
CA ASP A 106 -0.99 4.60 8.05
C ASP A 106 0.38 3.96 7.79
N ASN A 107 0.40 2.66 7.46
CA ASN A 107 1.65 1.94 7.19
C ASN A 107 1.60 1.13 5.89
N LEU A 108 2.76 1.09 5.22
CA LEU A 108 3.06 0.20 4.10
C LEU A 108 4.27 -0.68 4.47
N TYR A 109 4.14 -1.98 4.28
CA TYR A 109 5.23 -2.94 4.47
C TYR A 109 5.49 -3.66 3.14
N LEU A 110 6.75 -3.74 2.73
CA LEU A 110 7.20 -4.52 1.57
C LEU A 110 8.20 -5.57 2.04
N GLY A 111 7.90 -6.84 1.78
CA GLY A 111 8.78 -7.95 2.15
C GLY A 111 8.45 -9.19 1.34
N TYR A 112 8.63 -10.37 1.93
CA TYR A 112 8.46 -11.64 1.24
C TYR A 112 7.45 -12.55 1.94
N ASN A 113 6.73 -13.36 1.16
CA ASN A 113 5.77 -14.30 1.72
C ASN A 113 6.49 -15.36 2.58
N PRO A 114 5.90 -15.80 3.70
CA PRO A 114 6.45 -16.91 4.45
C PRO A 114 6.51 -18.17 3.57
N THR A 115 7.59 -18.95 3.64
CA THR A 115 7.72 -20.21 2.89
C THR A 115 6.56 -21.20 3.03
N SER A 116 5.75 -21.10 4.08
CA SER A 116 4.55 -21.92 4.30
C SER A 116 3.30 -21.42 3.56
N ASP A 117 3.27 -20.17 3.11
CA ASP A 117 2.14 -19.59 2.39
C ASP A 117 2.40 -19.63 0.88
N THR A 118 1.81 -20.61 0.22
CA THR A 118 1.92 -20.82 -1.23
C THR A 118 0.64 -20.45 -1.98
N GLY A 119 -0.27 -19.74 -1.32
CA GLY A 119 -1.55 -19.32 -1.89
C GLY A 119 -1.39 -18.17 -2.89
N VAL A 120 -2.35 -18.03 -3.80
CA VAL A 120 -2.42 -16.87 -4.72
C VAL A 120 -2.74 -15.55 -4.01
N ALA A 121 -3.27 -15.63 -2.79
CA ALA A 121 -3.49 -14.54 -1.87
C ALA A 121 -3.14 -15.03 -0.46
N PRO A 122 -2.70 -14.13 0.45
CA PRO A 122 -2.29 -14.54 1.80
C PRO A 122 -3.44 -15.21 2.54
N ALA A 123 -3.19 -16.32 3.24
CA ALA A 123 -4.21 -16.95 4.07
C ALA A 123 -4.47 -16.16 5.37
N ALA A 124 -5.59 -16.42 6.05
CA ALA A 124 -5.94 -15.72 7.29
C ALA A 124 -4.85 -15.80 8.38
N SER A 125 -4.18 -16.94 8.51
CA SER A 125 -3.10 -17.15 9.49
C SER A 125 -1.77 -16.47 9.15
N THR A 126 -1.62 -16.03 7.90
CA THR A 126 -0.38 -15.48 7.35
C THR A 126 -0.57 -14.08 6.79
N LEU A 127 -1.77 -13.50 6.90
CA LEU A 127 -2.12 -12.17 6.39
C LEU A 127 -1.06 -11.13 6.77
N THR A 128 -0.70 -11.07 8.04
CA THR A 128 0.29 -10.12 8.58
C THR A 128 1.68 -10.73 8.80
N THR A 129 1.95 -11.92 8.26
CA THR A 129 3.23 -12.62 8.43
C THR A 129 4.10 -12.48 7.19
N PHE A 130 5.37 -12.12 7.39
CA PHE A 130 6.43 -12.14 6.39
C PHE A 130 7.42 -13.29 6.69
N ASP A 131 8.25 -13.66 5.71
CA ASP A 131 9.38 -14.54 6.00
C ASP A 131 10.36 -13.85 6.94
N ALA A 132 10.61 -14.46 8.10
CA ALA A 132 11.44 -13.88 9.15
C ALA A 132 12.91 -13.71 8.75
N TYR A 133 13.38 -14.43 7.74
CA TYR A 133 14.78 -14.44 7.31
C TYR A 133 15.03 -13.64 6.02
N GLU A 134 14.00 -12.95 5.53
CA GLU A 134 14.07 -12.12 4.33
C GLU A 134 13.91 -10.64 4.67
N PRO A 135 14.36 -9.72 3.82
CA PRO A 135 14.26 -8.30 4.08
C PRO A 135 12.83 -7.78 4.25
N LEU A 136 12.71 -6.69 5.01
CA LEU A 136 11.47 -5.95 5.22
C LEU A 136 11.71 -4.45 5.13
N LEU A 137 11.01 -3.77 4.23
CA LEU A 137 10.86 -2.32 4.22
C LEU A 137 9.57 -1.93 4.93
N VAL A 138 9.67 -0.99 5.86
CA VAL A 138 8.53 -0.46 6.62
C VAL A 138 8.45 1.05 6.40
N VAL A 139 7.31 1.51 5.91
CA VAL A 139 6.97 2.93 5.82
C VAL A 139 5.82 3.20 6.79
N SER A 140 6.07 4.06 7.78
CA SER A 140 5.06 4.50 8.74
C SER A 140 4.70 5.96 8.53
N GLY A 141 3.45 6.33 8.82
CA GLY A 141 2.90 7.65 8.48
C GLY A 141 2.75 7.84 6.97
N PHE A 142 2.45 6.76 6.24
CA PHE A 142 2.43 6.80 4.79
C PHE A 142 1.34 7.74 4.24
N ASP A 143 0.20 7.85 4.94
CA ASP A 143 -0.86 8.81 4.66
C ASP A 143 -0.36 10.27 4.66
N ILE A 144 0.51 10.65 5.61
CA ILE A 144 1.13 11.99 5.65
C ILE A 144 1.94 12.24 4.36
N ALA A 145 2.73 11.25 3.91
CA ALA A 145 3.51 11.38 2.68
C ALA A 145 2.61 11.49 1.45
N VAL A 146 1.57 10.65 1.37
CA VAL A 146 0.59 10.70 0.27
C VAL A 146 -0.12 12.05 0.23
N ASP A 147 -0.61 12.55 1.36
CA ASP A 147 -1.34 13.81 1.46
C ASP A 147 -0.46 15.00 1.06
N ALA A 148 0.79 15.01 1.50
CA ALA A 148 1.77 16.03 1.12
C ALA A 148 2.01 16.04 -0.40
N VAL A 149 2.14 14.86 -1.03
CA VAL A 149 2.31 14.74 -2.49
C VAL A 149 1.03 15.11 -3.24
N ALA A 150 -0.13 14.67 -2.76
CA ALA A 150 -1.43 15.00 -3.32
C ALA A 150 -1.63 16.53 -3.39
N SER A 151 -1.28 17.23 -2.31
CA SER A 151 -1.36 18.67 -2.23
C SER A 151 -0.33 19.39 -3.10
N SER A 152 0.94 19.00 -3.02
CA SER A 152 2.03 19.71 -3.68
C SER A 152 2.13 19.46 -5.19
N VAL A 153 1.86 18.23 -5.63
CA VAL A 153 2.01 17.81 -7.04
C VAL A 153 0.70 17.97 -7.82
N PHE A 154 -0.43 17.59 -7.21
CA PHE A 154 -1.71 17.54 -7.89
C PHE A 154 -2.66 18.68 -7.50
N GLY A 155 -2.35 19.45 -6.46
CA GLY A 155 -3.14 20.60 -6.02
C GLY A 155 -4.49 20.21 -5.40
N VAL A 156 -4.59 18.98 -4.88
CA VAL A 156 -5.80 18.47 -4.20
C VAL A 156 -5.59 18.45 -2.68
N ALA A 157 -6.62 18.12 -1.89
CA ALA A 157 -6.52 18.26 -0.43
C ALA A 157 -5.66 17.17 0.21
N ASP A 158 -5.82 15.93 -0.23
CA ASP A 158 -5.27 14.73 0.39
C ASP A 158 -5.22 13.57 -0.63
N GLY A 159 -4.68 12.43 -0.21
CA GLY A 159 -4.56 11.21 -1.00
C GLY A 159 -5.88 10.59 -1.45
N ASN A 160 -7.01 10.99 -0.86
CA ASN A 160 -8.37 10.53 -1.17
C ASN A 160 -9.15 11.50 -2.06
N SER A 161 -8.56 12.64 -2.37
CA SER A 161 -9.16 13.62 -3.26
C SER A 161 -9.07 13.15 -4.71
N ALA A 162 -10.16 13.30 -5.45
CA ALA A 162 -10.22 12.89 -6.85
C ALA A 162 -9.26 13.73 -7.71
N ILE A 163 -8.40 13.04 -8.46
CA ILE A 163 -7.49 13.61 -9.45
C ILE A 163 -7.98 13.20 -10.83
N SER A 164 -8.14 14.16 -11.74
CA SER A 164 -8.55 13.84 -13.12
C SER A 164 -7.42 13.13 -13.85
N VAL A 165 -7.74 12.07 -14.59
CA VAL A 165 -6.79 11.35 -15.47
C VAL A 165 -6.31 12.22 -16.63
N SER A 166 -6.99 13.34 -16.92
CA SER A 166 -6.46 14.33 -17.87
C SER A 166 -5.16 15.01 -17.40
N ASN A 167 -4.81 14.89 -16.11
CA ASN A 167 -3.49 15.27 -15.60
C ASN A 167 -2.44 14.25 -16.08
N SER A 168 -1.51 14.70 -16.92
CA SER A 168 -0.52 13.81 -17.54
C SER A 168 0.39 13.11 -16.54
N THR A 169 0.78 13.80 -15.46
CA THR A 169 1.61 13.22 -14.40
C THR A 169 0.86 12.09 -13.72
N PHE A 170 -0.39 12.33 -13.35
CA PHE A 170 -1.22 11.32 -12.70
C PHE A 170 -1.50 10.13 -13.62
N SER A 171 -1.83 10.39 -14.89
CA SER A 171 -2.05 9.32 -15.88
C SER A 171 -0.82 8.46 -16.13
N GLY A 172 0.38 8.99 -15.88
CA GLY A 172 1.64 8.27 -16.05
C GLY A 172 1.93 7.26 -14.94
N ILE A 173 1.34 7.44 -13.75
CA ILE A 173 1.52 6.56 -12.58
C ILE A 173 0.28 5.71 -12.28
N LEU A 174 -0.84 5.95 -12.97
CA LEU A 174 -2.06 5.17 -12.82
C LEU A 174 -2.09 4.04 -13.85
N ALA A 175 -1.91 2.81 -13.39
CA ALA A 175 -2.11 1.64 -14.22
C ALA A 175 -3.52 1.60 -14.81
N ASN A 176 -3.63 1.22 -16.09
CA ASN A 176 -4.88 1.21 -16.84
C ASN A 176 -5.64 2.56 -16.86
N ALA A 177 -4.92 3.69 -16.79
CA ALA A 177 -5.50 5.04 -16.78
C ALA A 177 -6.61 5.28 -17.81
N SER A 178 -6.53 4.67 -18.99
CA SER A 178 -7.53 4.81 -20.06
C SER A 178 -8.95 4.32 -19.70
N LEU A 179 -9.10 3.53 -18.64
CA LEU A 179 -10.39 3.07 -18.13
C LEU A 179 -11.07 4.11 -17.22
N TYR A 180 -10.31 5.08 -16.71
CA TYR A 180 -10.75 5.98 -15.64
C TYR A 180 -10.91 7.43 -16.12
N ASP A 181 -11.90 8.15 -15.58
CA ASP A 181 -11.97 9.62 -15.73
C ASP A 181 -11.24 10.35 -14.60
N SER A 182 -11.26 9.75 -13.41
CA SER A 182 -10.65 10.23 -12.20
C SER A 182 -10.30 9.07 -11.28
N ALA A 183 -9.27 9.26 -10.47
CA ALA A 183 -8.89 8.33 -9.42
C ALA A 183 -8.23 9.11 -8.28
N THR A 184 -8.09 8.50 -7.11
CA THR A 184 -7.37 9.09 -5.98
C THR A 184 -5.90 8.65 -5.99
N LEU A 185 -5.02 9.39 -5.32
CA LEU A 185 -3.61 8.99 -5.25
C LEU A 185 -3.43 7.67 -4.49
N ASN A 186 -4.19 7.47 -3.40
CA ASN A 186 -4.20 6.19 -2.69
C ASN A 186 -4.66 5.03 -3.58
N SER A 187 -5.62 5.25 -4.48
CA SER A 187 -6.06 4.20 -5.41
C SER A 187 -4.96 3.83 -6.41
N ALA A 188 -4.20 4.81 -6.90
CA ALA A 188 -3.04 4.57 -7.75
C ALA A 188 -1.95 3.78 -7.01
N VAL A 189 -1.68 4.12 -5.74
CA VAL A 189 -0.77 3.36 -4.87
C VAL A 189 -1.20 1.91 -4.73
N ILE A 190 -2.44 1.66 -4.31
CA ILE A 190 -2.96 0.30 -4.13
C ILE A 190 -2.88 -0.50 -5.43
N TYR A 191 -3.23 0.11 -6.55
CA TYR A 191 -3.17 -0.55 -7.84
C TYR A 191 -1.72 -0.86 -8.25
N SER A 192 -0.80 0.07 -8.00
CA SER A 192 0.63 -0.13 -8.29
C SER A 192 1.26 -1.25 -7.44
N LEU A 193 0.81 -1.45 -6.20
CA LEU A 193 1.31 -2.54 -5.36
C LEU A 193 0.88 -3.93 -5.87
N ALA A 194 -0.27 -4.02 -6.55
CA ALA A 194 -0.85 -5.30 -6.92
C ALA A 194 -0.77 -5.62 -8.42
N PHE A 195 -0.69 -4.63 -9.31
CA PHE A 195 -0.90 -4.78 -10.76
C PHE A 195 0.16 -4.04 -11.62
N ASP A 196 1.37 -3.82 -11.11
CA ASP A 196 2.33 -2.87 -11.70
C ASP A 196 2.79 -3.18 -13.14
N ASN A 197 2.04 -2.66 -14.11
CA ASN A 197 2.41 -2.68 -15.53
C ASN A 197 3.04 -1.36 -16.00
N THR A 198 3.48 -0.51 -15.08
CA THR A 198 3.99 0.83 -15.37
C THR A 198 5.51 0.92 -15.17
N ASP A 199 6.15 1.88 -15.83
CA ASP A 199 7.61 2.10 -15.67
C ASP A 199 7.95 2.69 -14.28
N ILE A 200 6.97 3.25 -13.56
CA ILE A 200 7.12 3.90 -12.25
C ILE A 200 5.93 3.53 -11.37
N SER A 201 6.19 2.84 -10.26
CA SER A 201 5.17 2.51 -9.28
C SER A 201 4.62 3.77 -8.59
N ALA A 202 3.31 3.87 -8.37
CA ALA A 202 2.72 5.07 -7.76
C ALA A 202 3.18 5.29 -6.31
N PHE A 203 3.45 4.22 -5.55
CA PHE A 203 4.02 4.38 -4.20
C PHE A 203 5.48 4.87 -4.26
N GLU A 204 6.29 4.39 -5.22
CA GLU A 204 7.65 4.92 -5.46
C GLU A 204 7.59 6.41 -5.78
N PHE A 205 6.66 6.81 -6.65
CA PHE A 205 6.42 8.22 -6.98
C PHE A 205 6.10 9.06 -5.74
N VAL A 206 5.28 8.55 -4.81
CA VAL A 206 4.97 9.23 -3.54
C VAL A 206 6.23 9.40 -2.69
N LEU A 207 7.00 8.32 -2.48
CA LEU A 207 8.20 8.38 -1.66
C LEU A 207 9.26 9.32 -2.27
N ASP A 208 9.45 9.26 -3.59
CA ASP A 208 10.39 10.12 -4.32
C ASP A 208 10.02 11.60 -4.19
N ASN A 209 8.76 11.96 -4.45
CA ASN A 209 8.33 13.37 -4.37
C ASN A 209 8.34 13.87 -2.92
N TYR A 210 7.95 13.03 -1.96
CA TYR A 210 7.94 13.40 -0.55
C TYR A 210 9.36 13.65 -0.05
N LEU A 211 10.28 12.69 -0.23
CA LEU A 211 11.68 12.84 0.15
C LEU A 211 12.39 13.94 -0.65
N GLY A 212 12.07 14.07 -1.94
CA GLY A 212 12.58 15.14 -2.79
C GLY A 212 12.20 16.53 -2.30
N SER A 213 11.00 16.69 -1.75
CA SER A 213 10.57 17.94 -1.09
C SER A 213 11.39 18.27 0.16
N LEU A 214 11.97 17.25 0.80
CA LEU A 214 12.89 17.35 1.93
C LEU A 214 14.36 17.43 1.50
N GLY A 215 14.63 17.44 0.19
CA GLY A 215 15.99 17.52 -0.37
C GLY A 215 16.74 16.18 -0.39
N VAL A 216 16.02 15.06 -0.32
CA VAL A 216 16.56 13.69 -0.35
C VAL A 216 16.14 13.00 -1.64
N ASP A 217 17.10 12.39 -2.33
CA ASP A 217 16.90 11.63 -3.56
C ASP A 217 16.96 10.12 -3.23
N ILE A 218 15.91 9.39 -3.57
CA ILE A 218 15.75 7.96 -3.21
C ILE A 218 16.75 7.04 -3.92
N ASP A 219 17.33 7.49 -5.04
CA ASP A 219 18.31 6.73 -5.82
C ASP A 219 19.68 6.70 -5.14
N THR A 220 20.04 7.80 -4.47
CA THR A 220 21.42 8.07 -4.04
C THR A 220 21.57 8.29 -2.54
N ALA A 221 20.48 8.58 -1.82
CA ALA A 221 20.54 8.80 -0.39
C ALA A 221 20.89 7.54 0.39
N THR A 222 21.67 7.74 1.45
CA THR A 222 21.88 6.74 2.50
C THR A 222 20.71 6.72 3.48
N TRP A 223 20.49 5.59 4.16
CA TRP A 223 19.47 5.47 5.21
C TRP A 223 19.57 6.57 6.27
N ALA A 224 20.79 6.91 6.72
CA ALA A 224 20.98 7.98 7.70
C ALA A 224 20.55 9.38 7.18
N GLN A 225 20.66 9.63 5.87
CA GLN A 225 20.16 10.88 5.27
C GLN A 225 18.63 10.90 5.20
N ILE A 226 18.02 9.76 4.86
CA ILE A 226 16.57 9.58 4.89
C ILE A 226 16.04 9.82 6.31
N ASP A 227 16.60 9.13 7.31
CA ASP A 227 16.23 9.29 8.72
C ASP A 227 16.34 10.73 9.20
N THR A 228 17.43 11.42 8.82
CA THR A 228 17.65 12.82 9.20
C THR A 228 16.61 13.75 8.58
N ALA A 229 16.24 13.53 7.32
CA ALA A 229 15.27 14.37 6.63
C ALA A 229 13.83 14.13 7.12
N LEU A 230 13.54 12.90 7.53
CA LEU A 230 12.22 12.49 8.05
C LEU A 230 12.03 12.83 9.53
N ALA A 231 13.09 13.27 10.23
CA ALA A 231 13.00 13.68 11.62
C ALA A 231 11.89 14.71 11.84
N ASP A 232 11.02 14.46 12.82
CA ASP A 232 9.88 15.30 13.20
C ASP A 232 8.78 15.48 12.13
N THR A 233 8.78 14.66 11.07
CA THR A 233 7.74 14.73 10.02
C THR A 233 6.50 13.87 10.31
N GLY A 234 6.60 12.94 11.26
CA GLY A 234 5.59 11.90 11.48
C GLY A 234 5.67 10.72 10.50
N VAL A 235 6.59 10.79 9.52
CA VAL A 235 6.88 9.71 8.56
C VAL A 235 8.19 9.05 8.93
N SER A 236 8.30 7.72 8.80
CA SER A 236 9.56 6.99 8.91
C SER A 236 9.67 5.91 7.85
N ILE A 237 10.87 5.71 7.31
CA ILE A 237 11.16 4.64 6.36
C ILE A 237 12.34 3.83 6.92
N ALA A 238 12.08 2.59 7.30
CA ALA A 238 13.07 1.71 7.89
C ALA A 238 13.23 0.45 7.05
N TYR A 239 14.48 0.01 6.89
CA TYR A 239 14.83 -1.24 6.22
C TYR A 239 15.49 -2.19 7.20
N TYR A 240 15.03 -3.43 7.18
CA TYR A 240 15.54 -4.53 8.00
C TYR A 240 16.07 -5.61 7.08
N ASP A 241 17.30 -6.07 7.33
CA ASP A 241 17.92 -7.18 6.58
C ASP A 241 17.11 -8.48 6.76
N GLU A 242 16.48 -8.66 7.92
CA GLU A 242 15.59 -9.78 8.24
C GLU A 242 14.29 -9.25 8.90
N ALA A 243 13.12 -9.64 8.39
CA ALA A 243 11.83 -9.24 8.96
C ALA A 243 11.68 -9.67 10.44
N GLY A 244 12.40 -10.72 10.84
CA GLY A 244 12.51 -11.19 12.22
C GLY A 244 13.11 -10.16 13.19
N ASP A 245 13.94 -9.23 12.69
CA ASP A 245 14.53 -8.14 13.48
C ASP A 245 13.51 -7.03 13.77
N TYR A 246 12.54 -6.83 12.87
CA TYR A 246 11.41 -5.93 13.10
C TYR A 246 10.37 -6.57 14.02
N ALA A 247 9.92 -7.77 13.69
CA ALA A 247 8.89 -8.48 14.43
C ALA A 247 9.26 -9.95 14.60
N SER A 248 9.18 -10.46 15.84
CA SER A 248 9.52 -11.84 16.16
C SER A 248 8.77 -12.84 15.25
N GLY A 249 9.53 -13.62 14.49
CA GLY A 249 8.98 -14.62 13.55
C GLY A 249 8.33 -14.00 12.30
N GLY A 250 8.62 -12.73 11.99
CA GLY A 250 8.07 -12.01 10.83
C GLY A 250 6.58 -11.65 10.98
N VAL A 251 5.98 -11.84 12.16
CA VAL A 251 4.55 -11.59 12.38
C VAL A 251 4.35 -10.14 12.78
N ILE A 252 3.83 -9.33 11.86
CA ILE A 252 3.42 -7.96 12.16
C ILE A 252 2.20 -8.05 13.06
N THR A 253 2.39 -7.63 14.31
CA THR A 253 1.39 -7.71 15.37
C THR A 253 1.06 -6.34 15.94
N GLU A 254 1.54 -5.23 15.34
CA GLU A 254 1.31 -3.87 15.86
C GLU A 254 -0.16 -3.72 16.27
N ALA A 255 -0.52 -3.71 17.56
CA ALA A 255 -0.02 -3.07 18.78
C ALA A 255 -0.66 -1.69 18.93
N LEU A 256 -1.42 -1.53 20.01
CA LEU A 256 -2.10 -0.34 20.54
C LEU A 256 -1.14 0.85 20.84
N ALA A 257 -0.04 1.01 20.10
CA ALA A 257 0.98 2.04 20.34
C ALA A 257 0.47 3.45 20.00
N SER A 258 -0.51 3.59 19.11
CA SER A 258 -1.25 4.85 18.91
C SER A 258 -2.09 5.22 20.15
N ALA A 259 -2.71 4.24 20.82
CA ALA A 259 -3.45 4.46 22.06
C ALA A 259 -2.55 4.79 23.26
N ALA A 260 -1.32 4.26 23.32
CA ALA A 260 -0.36 4.57 24.38
C ALA A 260 0.30 5.95 24.23
N ALA A 261 0.48 6.46 23.01
CA ALA A 261 0.92 7.84 22.78
C ALA A 261 -0.16 8.84 23.24
N VAL A 262 -1.44 8.56 22.97
CA VAL A 262 -2.57 9.38 23.42
C VAL A 262 -2.82 9.24 24.94
N GLU A 263 -2.68 8.04 25.54
CA GLU A 263 -2.79 7.90 27.00
C GLU A 263 -1.60 8.49 27.76
N SER A 264 -0.37 8.42 27.22
CA SER A 264 0.79 9.08 27.82
C SER A 264 0.64 10.61 27.83
N ASP A 265 0.13 11.21 26.75
CA ASP A 265 -0.12 12.65 26.70
C ASP A 265 -1.31 13.09 27.58
N LEU A 266 -2.35 12.26 27.73
CA LEU A 266 -3.45 12.52 28.65
C LEU A 266 -3.07 12.35 30.14
N LEU A 267 -2.12 11.46 30.46
CA LEU A 267 -1.57 11.29 31.82
C LEU A 267 -0.50 12.33 32.17
N LEU A 268 0.18 12.92 31.18
CA LEU A 268 1.12 14.04 31.39
C LEU A 268 0.39 15.39 31.55
N ALA A 269 -0.86 15.47 31.08
CA ALA A 269 -1.71 16.66 31.15
C ALA A 269 -2.73 16.68 32.32
N ALA A 270 -2.76 15.63 33.16
CA ALA A 270 -3.61 15.50 34.36
C ALA A 270 -2.83 15.71 35.67
#